data_AF-A0A5E4YV24-F1
#
_entry.id   AF-A0A5E4YV24-F1
#
_cell.length_a   1.000
_cell.length_b   1.000
_cell.length_c   1.000
_cell.angle_alpha   90.00
_cell.angle_beta   90.00
_cell.angle_gamma   90.00
#
_symmetry.space_group_name_H-M   'P 1'
#
loop_
_entity.id
_entity.type
_entity.pdbx_description
1 polymer ?
#
loop_
_entity_poly.entity_id
_entity_poly.type
_entity_poly.pdbx_seq_one_letter_code
_entity_poly.pdbx_strand_id
1 'polypeptide(L)' 'MKPATIFVPLLLAASLSGCVVAPVEPAEVAPAGVVYVAPVGVVPGPGYSWRYHPHYGWGWWHPRYGWHRGWH' A
#
# COMPACT_ATOMS: atom_id res chain seq x y z
N MET A 1 18.93 -38.69 -24.98
CA MET A 1 17.90 -37.82 -24.36
C MET A 1 17.96 -36.47 -25.07
N LYS A 2 16.89 -36.06 -25.77
CA LYS A 2 16.91 -34.86 -26.65
C LYS A 2 16.81 -33.59 -25.79
N PRO A 3 17.74 -32.62 -25.90
CA PRO A 3 17.78 -31.42 -25.04
C PRO A 3 16.54 -30.52 -25.19
N ALA A 4 15.79 -30.66 -26.29
CA ALA A 4 14.58 -29.89 -26.56
C ALA A 4 13.43 -30.16 -25.56
N THR A 5 13.37 -31.34 -24.95
CA THR A 5 12.25 -31.70 -24.05
C THR A 5 12.29 -30.95 -22.71
N ILE A 6 13.46 -30.47 -22.28
CA ILE A 6 13.64 -29.77 -21.00
C ILE A 6 13.44 -28.25 -21.16
N PHE A 7 13.67 -27.71 -22.36
CA PHE A 7 13.56 -26.28 -22.62
C PHE A 7 12.14 -25.74 -22.49
N VAL A 8 11.14 -26.52 -22.93
CA VAL A 8 9.73 -26.11 -22.91
C VAL A 8 9.18 -25.93 -21.48
N PRO A 9 9.33 -26.89 -20.54
CA PRO A 9 8.84 -26.69 -19.17
C PRO A 9 9.60 -25.59 -18.43
N LEU A 10 10.89 -25.38 -18.73
CA LEU A 10 11.69 -24.33 -18.10
C LEU A 10 11.21 -22.92 -18.48
N LEU A 11 10.87 -22.72 -19.75
CA LEU A 11 10.30 -21.47 -20.27
C LEU A 11 8.90 -21.19 -19.68
N LEU A 12 8.07 -22.22 -19.52
CA LEU A 12 6.77 -22.09 -18.85
C LEU A 12 6.91 -21.75 -17.36
N ALA A 13 7.86 -22.37 -16.65
CA ALA A 13 8.10 -22.08 -15.24
C ALA A 13 8.59 -20.63 -15.03
N ALA A 14 9.44 -20.13 -15.94
CA ALA A 14 9.95 -18.76 -15.88
C ALA A 14 8.86 -17.70 -16.11
N SER A 15 7.89 -17.95 -16.99
CA SER A 15 6.81 -16.99 -17.28
C SER A 15 5.76 -16.90 -16.16
N LEU A 16 5.58 -17.96 -15.38
CA LEU A 16 4.63 -18.00 -14.25
C LEU A 16 5.22 -17.46 -12.93
N SER A 17 6.54 -17.23 -12.86
CA SER A 17 7.24 -16.79 -11.63
C SER A 17 7.11 -15.29 -11.34
N GLY A 18 6.36 -14.53 -12.15
CA GLY A 18 6.36 -13.07 -12.15
C GLY A 18 5.25 -12.38 -11.35
N CYS A 19 4.49 -13.09 -10.50
CA CYS A 19 3.40 -12.45 -9.75
C CYS A 19 3.96 -11.45 -8.71
N VAL A 20 4.09 -10.19 -9.10
CA VAL A 20 4.31 -9.07 -8.19
C VAL A 20 3.02 -8.80 -7.45
N VAL A 21 2.99 -9.14 -6.16
CA VAL A 21 1.90 -8.76 -5.26
C VAL A 21 2.10 -7.28 -4.92
N ALA A 22 1.20 -6.43 -5.42
CA ALA A 22 1.12 -5.06 -4.93
C ALA A 22 0.68 -5.08 -3.46
N PRO A 23 1.31 -4.31 -2.56
CA PRO A 23 0.78 -4.12 -1.22
C PRO A 23 -0.63 -3.59 -1.31
N VAL A 24 -1.61 -4.34 -0.81
CA VAL A 24 -2.96 -3.82 -0.60
C VAL A 24 -2.92 -3.05 0.72
N GLU A 25 -2.79 -1.73 0.64
CA GLU A 25 -3.04 -0.89 1.81
C GLU A 25 -4.53 -1.06 2.16
N PRO A 26 -4.88 -1.34 3.43
CA PRO A 26 -6.27 -1.39 3.85
C PRO A 26 -6.97 -0.10 3.42
N ALA A 27 -8.16 -0.21 2.82
CA ALA A 27 -9.03 0.94 2.70
C ALA A 27 -9.32 1.41 4.13
N GLU A 28 -8.69 2.51 4.56
CA GLU A 28 -8.74 2.93 5.95
C GLU A 28 -10.10 3.57 6.23
N VAL A 29 -11.06 2.72 6.61
CA VAL A 29 -12.41 3.14 6.97
C VAL A 29 -12.35 3.79 8.35
N ALA A 30 -13.05 4.91 8.48
CA ALA A 30 -13.27 5.56 9.76
C ALA A 30 -13.78 4.53 10.80
N PRO A 31 -13.26 4.52 12.04
CA PRO A 31 -13.85 3.72 13.10
C PRO A 31 -15.34 4.03 13.28
N ALA A 32 -16.11 3.07 13.81
CA ALA A 32 -17.53 3.27 14.06
C ALA A 32 -17.77 4.51 14.93
N GLY A 33 -18.67 5.39 14.49
CA GLY A 33 -18.96 6.67 15.16
C GLY A 33 -18.02 7.82 14.80
N VAL A 34 -16.98 7.58 14.00
CA VAL A 34 -16.11 8.63 13.45
C VAL A 34 -16.58 8.99 12.05
N VAL A 35 -16.88 10.26 11.83
CA VAL A 35 -17.20 10.77 10.49
C VAL A 35 -15.91 10.93 9.70
N TYR A 36 -15.93 10.48 8.44
CA TYR A 36 -14.86 10.80 7.50
C TYR A 36 -14.82 12.30 7.22
N VAL A 37 -13.67 12.92 7.48
CA VAL A 37 -13.41 14.32 7.13
C VAL A 37 -12.43 14.33 5.99
N ALA A 38 -12.83 14.88 4.84
CA ALA A 38 -11.96 14.97 3.67
C ALA A 38 -10.73 15.85 3.96
N PRO A 39 -9.57 15.57 3.32
CA PRO A 39 -8.38 16.39 3.50
C PRO A 39 -8.65 17.83 3.08
N VAL A 40 -8.28 18.79 3.94
CA VAL A 40 -8.44 20.23 3.70
C VAL A 40 -7.18 20.87 3.07
N GLY A 41 -6.14 20.07 2.81
CA GLY A 41 -4.85 20.55 2.33
C GLY A 41 -4.17 19.58 1.37
N VAL A 42 -3.07 20.03 0.77
CA VAL A 42 -2.30 19.25 -0.20
C VAL A 42 -1.67 18.02 0.48
N VAL A 43 -1.57 16.92 -0.28
CA VAL A 43 -0.75 15.77 0.09
C VAL A 43 0.69 16.25 0.32
N PRO A 44 1.34 15.90 1.45
CA PRO A 44 2.71 16.33 1.75
C PRO A 44 3.76 15.82 0.76
N GLY A 45 3.51 14.66 0.16
CA GLY A 45 4.36 14.06 -0.86
C GLY A 45 3.93 12.64 -1.23
N PRO A 46 4.67 11.97 -2.13
CA PRO A 46 4.40 10.59 -2.50
C PRO A 46 4.43 9.65 -1.28
N GLY A 47 3.51 8.69 -1.25
CA GLY A 47 3.44 7.67 -0.18
C GLY A 47 2.68 8.08 1.08
N TYR A 48 2.17 9.31 1.16
CA TYR A 48 1.28 9.71 2.25
C TYR A 48 -0.15 9.24 1.97
N SER A 49 -0.79 8.64 2.97
CA SER A 49 -2.21 8.27 2.96
C SER A 49 -3.01 9.07 3.99
N TRP A 50 -4.29 9.30 3.70
CA TRP A 50 -5.20 9.99 4.61
C TRP A 50 -5.78 8.98 5.60
N ARG A 51 -5.44 9.14 6.89
CA ARG A 51 -5.76 8.16 7.94
C ARG A 51 -6.34 8.85 9.17
N TYR A 52 -7.08 8.09 9.97
CA TYR A 52 -7.60 8.55 11.26
C TYR A 52 -6.61 8.27 12.39
N HIS A 53 -6.23 9.32 13.12
CA HIS A 53 -5.46 9.25 14.35
C HIS A 53 -6.41 9.34 15.56
N PRO A 54 -6.33 8.44 16.56
CA PRO A 54 -7.23 8.44 17.72
C PRO A 54 -7.26 9.77 18.50
N HIS A 55 -6.10 10.39 18.71
CA HIS A 55 -5.98 11.63 19.47
C HIS A 55 -6.16 12.93 18.65
N TYR A 56 -5.72 12.95 17.39
CA TYR A 56 -5.68 14.18 16.58
C TYR A 56 -6.71 14.21 15.43
N GLY A 57 -7.43 13.11 15.20
CA GLY A 57 -8.40 12.99 14.11
C GLY A 57 -7.74 12.71 12.76
N TRP A 58 -8.32 13.21 11.68
CA TRP A 58 -7.87 12.90 10.33
C TRP A 58 -6.59 13.63 9.94
N GLY A 59 -5.61 12.89 9.41
CA GLY A 59 -4.30 13.42 9.06
C GLY A 59 -3.56 12.60 8.00
N TRP A 60 -2.43 13.15 7.54
CA TRP A 60 -1.54 12.47 6.60
C TRP A 60 -0.57 11.57 7.35
N TRP A 61 -0.45 10.32 6.93
CA TRP A 61 0.48 9.35 7.49
C TRP A 61 1.34 8.73 6.39
N HIS A 62 2.60 8.44 6.71
CA HIS A 62 3.54 7.78 5.82
C HIS A 62 4.16 6.56 6.51
N PRO A 63 4.27 5.39 5.86
CA PRO A 63 4.76 4.16 6.48
C PRO A 63 6.20 4.28 7.01
N ARG A 64 7.03 5.11 6.35
CA ARG A 64 8.42 5.36 6.77
C ARG A 64 8.61 6.56 7.71
N TYR A 65 7.74 7.57 7.63
CA TYR A 65 7.96 8.85 8.32
C TYR A 65 6.93 9.11 9.43
N GLY A 66 5.93 8.24 9.57
CA GLY A 66 4.85 8.40 10.54
C GLY A 66 3.86 9.50 10.15
N TRP A 67 3.23 10.10 11.15
CA TRP A 67 2.24 11.15 10.94
C TRP A 67 2.89 12.49 10.59
N HIS A 68 2.34 13.12 9.56
CA HIS A 68 2.68 14.49 9.19
C HIS A 68 2.28 15.46 10.33
N ARG A 69 3.05 16.54 10.51
CA ARG A 69 2.91 17.52 11.62
C ARG A 69 3.31 17.02 13.02
N GLY A 70 4.03 15.90 13.11
CA GLY A 70 4.60 15.44 14.39
C GLY A 70 3.56 14.91 15.37
N TRP A 71 2.49 14.30 14.86
CA TRP A 71 1.51 13.63 15.71
C TRP A 71 2.10 12.31 16.21
N HIS A 72 2.25 12.20 17.53
CA HIS A 72 2.79 11.02 18.23
C HIS A 72 1.69 10.27 18.98
#